data_AF-A0A8S1JBR8-F1
#
_entry.id   AF-A0A8S1JBR8-F1
#
_cell.length_a   1.000
_cell.length_b   1.000
_cell.length_c   1.000
_cell.angle_alpha   90.00
_cell.angle_beta   90.00
_cell.angle_gamma   90.00
#
_symmetry.space_group_name_H-M   'P 1'
#
loop_
_entity.id
_entity.type
_entity.pdbx_description
1 polymer ?
#
loop_
_entity_poly.entity_id
_entity_poly.type
_entity_poly.pdbx_seq_one_letter_code
_entity_poly.pdbx_strand_id
1 'polypeptide(L)'
;MPTGLTAVCFSDKAIEARKTSTLKKVYYDIDDQMKTNPSGGTPYTPSLHLLYGLRESLALLKEEGLENVIARHHRLAEGARAAVQGWGLPLVCQDPRWNSDTLTVIKTPEGVDSNLVVKNAWAKYNLSLGVGLFQINGKAFRIGHLGNMDELMLASAISGAEMAMVDAGIPITIGSGISKALEYWQKTSKVIPTRECVLQG
;
A
#
# COMPACT_ATOMS: atom_id res chain seq x y z
N MET A 1 2.12 12.43 1.56
CA MET A 1 1.07 13.41 1.19
C MET A 1 -0.26 13.02 1.84
N PRO A 2 -0.97 13.93 2.52
CA PRO A 2 -2.29 13.65 3.12
C PRO A 2 -3.41 13.49 2.08
N THR A 3 -4.56 12.95 2.48
CA THR A 3 -5.78 12.91 1.65
C THR A 3 -6.27 14.32 1.31
N GLY A 4 -6.81 14.51 0.10
CA GLY A 4 -7.43 15.78 -0.33
C GLY A 4 -7.08 16.24 -1.75
N LEU A 5 -6.22 15.50 -2.46
CA LEU A 5 -5.88 15.75 -3.86
C LEU A 5 -6.13 14.49 -4.68
N THR A 6 -6.57 14.66 -5.92
CA THR A 6 -6.72 13.56 -6.89
C THR A 6 -6.02 13.97 -8.20
N ALA A 7 -5.12 13.13 -8.68
CA ALA A 7 -4.55 13.27 -10.01
C ALA A 7 -5.45 12.53 -11.01
N VAL A 8 -5.93 13.23 -12.03
CA VAL A 8 -6.72 12.66 -13.12
C VAL A 8 -6.00 12.95 -14.44
N CYS A 9 -5.78 11.91 -15.24
CA CYS A 9 -5.16 12.01 -16.55
C CYS A 9 -6.14 11.56 -17.62
N PHE A 10 -6.28 12.33 -18.70
CA PHE A 10 -7.19 12.04 -19.80
C PHE A 10 -6.39 11.78 -21.07
N SER A 11 -6.76 10.74 -21.82
CA SER A 11 -6.26 10.54 -23.18
C SER A 11 -6.96 11.50 -24.15
N ASP A 12 -6.37 11.72 -25.31
CA ASP A 12 -6.99 12.55 -26.37
C ASP A 12 -8.38 12.06 -26.75
N LYS A 13 -8.60 10.74 -26.77
CA LYS A 13 -9.92 10.13 -26.99
C LYS A 13 -10.93 10.53 -25.92
N ALA A 14 -10.53 10.55 -24.65
CA ALA A 14 -11.40 10.94 -23.55
C ALA A 14 -11.70 12.45 -23.58
N ILE A 15 -10.68 13.26 -23.92
CA ILE A 15 -10.84 14.70 -24.15
C ILE A 15 -11.84 14.94 -25.27
N GLU A 16 -11.77 14.23 -26.41
CA GLU A 16 -12.70 14.41 -27.52
C GLU A 16 -14.14 14.00 -27.15
N ALA A 17 -14.31 12.85 -26.48
CA ALA A 17 -15.62 12.35 -26.05
C ALA A 17 -16.38 13.31 -25.11
N ARG A 18 -15.65 14.20 -24.42
CA ARG A 18 -16.23 15.28 -23.60
C ARG A 18 -17.22 16.14 -24.38
N LYS A 19 -16.94 16.42 -25.65
CA LYS A 19 -17.74 17.37 -26.46
C LYS A 19 -19.19 16.94 -26.63
N THR A 20 -19.45 15.64 -26.57
CA THR A 20 -20.80 15.05 -26.68
C THR A 20 -21.37 14.63 -25.32
N SER A 21 -20.69 14.89 -24.21
CA SER A 21 -21.15 14.53 -22.87
C SER A 21 -22.35 15.40 -22.47
N THR A 22 -23.46 14.76 -22.12
CA THR A 22 -24.69 15.43 -21.64
C THR A 22 -24.76 15.54 -20.11
N LEU A 23 -23.75 15.05 -19.39
CA LEU A 23 -23.66 15.17 -17.93
C LEU A 23 -23.66 16.63 -17.50
N LYS A 24 -24.44 16.94 -16.47
CA LYS A 24 -24.42 18.24 -15.82
C LYS A 24 -23.20 18.31 -14.91
N LYS A 25 -22.29 19.22 -15.19
CA LYS A 25 -20.99 19.38 -14.52
C LYS A 25 -20.64 20.86 -14.41
N VAL A 26 -19.97 21.22 -13.33
CA VAL A 26 -19.43 22.57 -13.08
C VAL A 26 -18.06 22.44 -12.40
N TYR A 27 -18.03 22.08 -11.11
CA TYR A 27 -16.77 21.98 -10.37
C TYR A 27 -15.80 20.92 -10.96
N TYR A 28 -16.34 19.78 -11.38
CA TYR A 28 -15.59 18.72 -12.05
C TYR A 28 -15.56 18.89 -13.58
N ASP A 29 -15.93 20.06 -14.11
CA ASP A 29 -15.80 20.28 -15.55
C ASP A 29 -14.34 20.44 -15.93
N ILE A 30 -13.87 19.49 -16.75
CA ILE A 30 -12.49 19.47 -17.22
C ILE A 30 -12.20 20.59 -18.22
N ASP A 31 -13.23 21.21 -18.82
CA ASP A 31 -13.04 22.37 -19.71
C ASP A 31 -12.39 23.55 -18.97
N ASP A 32 -12.80 23.82 -17.74
CA ASP A 32 -12.22 24.91 -16.95
C ASP A 32 -10.81 24.58 -16.48
N GLN A 33 -10.57 23.31 -16.12
CA GLN A 33 -9.22 22.81 -15.79
C GLN A 33 -8.28 22.91 -17.00
N MET A 34 -8.72 22.52 -18.19
CA MET A 34 -7.93 22.55 -19.42
C MET A 34 -7.55 23.97 -19.83
N LYS A 35 -8.39 24.98 -19.55
CA LYS A 35 -8.09 26.39 -19.84
C LYS A 35 -6.97 26.94 -18.96
N THR A 36 -6.92 26.58 -17.68
CA THR A 36 -5.97 27.17 -16.71
C THR A 36 -4.70 26.35 -16.48
N ASN A 37 -4.76 25.03 -16.65
CA ASN A 37 -3.62 24.14 -16.41
C ASN A 37 -2.35 24.51 -17.23
N PRO A 38 -2.43 24.88 -18.52
CA PRO A 38 -1.25 25.24 -19.30
C PRO A 38 -0.44 26.41 -18.73
N SER A 39 -1.09 27.34 -18.02
CA SER A 39 -0.42 28.46 -17.34
C SER A 39 -0.05 28.14 -15.88
N GLY A 40 -0.18 26.88 -15.45
CA GLY A 40 0.07 26.45 -14.07
C GLY A 40 -1.00 26.91 -13.07
N GLY A 41 -2.16 27.37 -13.54
CA GLY A 41 -3.25 27.86 -12.70
C GLY A 41 -4.36 26.82 -12.49
N THR A 42 -5.17 27.03 -11.47
CA THR A 42 -6.40 26.26 -11.21
C THR A 42 -7.62 27.17 -11.40
N PRO A 43 -8.77 26.66 -11.85
CA PRO A 43 -9.95 27.49 -12.11
C PRO A 43 -10.61 28.02 -10.82
N TYR A 44 -10.25 27.45 -9.67
CA TYR A 44 -10.71 27.85 -8.34
C TYR A 44 -9.58 27.67 -7.32
N THR A 45 -9.74 28.23 -6.12
CA THR A 45 -8.72 28.24 -5.05
C THR A 45 -8.26 26.82 -4.69
N PRO A 46 -6.97 26.48 -4.89
CA PRO A 46 -6.44 25.16 -4.53
C PRO A 46 -5.89 25.13 -3.10
N SER A 47 -5.65 23.93 -2.57
CA SER A 47 -4.88 23.77 -1.33
C SER A 47 -3.39 23.90 -1.61
N LEU A 48 -2.80 25.05 -1.26
CA LEU A 48 -1.36 25.30 -1.44
C LEU A 48 -0.51 24.25 -0.72
N HIS A 49 -0.89 23.85 0.50
CA HIS A 49 -0.19 22.83 1.26
C HIS A 49 -0.12 21.48 0.53
N LEU A 50 -1.23 21.06 -0.11
CA LEU A 50 -1.25 19.82 -0.88
C LEU A 50 -0.42 19.93 -2.17
N LEU A 51 -0.39 21.10 -2.82
CA LEU A 51 0.45 21.31 -4.00
C LEU A 51 1.95 21.25 -3.64
N TYR A 52 2.37 21.89 -2.56
CA TYR A 52 3.75 21.79 -2.06
C TYR A 52 4.09 20.37 -1.62
N GLY A 53 3.18 19.68 -0.92
CA GLY A 53 3.36 18.29 -0.52
C GLY A 53 3.45 17.32 -1.71
N LEU A 54 2.66 17.56 -2.77
CA LEU A 54 2.75 16.80 -4.02
C LEU A 54 4.09 17.03 -4.71
N ARG A 55 4.55 18.29 -4.80
CA ARG A 55 5.87 18.62 -5.38
C ARG A 55 6.98 17.84 -4.70
N GLU A 56 6.99 17.82 -3.36
CA GLU A 56 8.00 17.08 -2.60
C GLU A 56 7.86 15.56 -2.78
N SER A 57 6.64 15.04 -2.76
CA SER A 57 6.41 13.60 -3.00
C SER A 57 6.92 13.16 -4.37
N LEU A 58 6.74 14.00 -5.40
CA LEU A 58 7.28 13.75 -6.74
C LEU A 58 8.81 13.87 -6.80
N ALA A 59 9.42 14.76 -6.01
CA ALA A 59 10.87 14.87 -5.91
C ALA A 59 11.48 13.59 -5.32
N LEU A 60 10.94 13.10 -4.20
CA LEU A 60 11.37 11.86 -3.56
C LEU A 60 11.21 10.63 -4.49
N LEU A 61 10.10 10.54 -5.22
CA LEU A 61 9.90 9.47 -6.22
C LEU A 61 10.94 9.51 -7.34
N LYS A 62 11.37 10.71 -7.76
CA LYS A 62 12.41 10.88 -8.79
C LYS A 62 13.80 10.58 -8.24
N GLU A 63 14.08 10.95 -7.00
CA GLU A 63 15.35 10.67 -6.32
C GLU A 63 15.57 9.17 -6.14
N GLU A 64 14.56 8.42 -5.70
CA GLU A 64 14.62 6.96 -5.63
C GLU A 64 14.62 6.32 -7.03
N GLY A 65 13.85 6.88 -7.95
CA GLY A 65 13.61 6.38 -9.30
C GLY A 65 12.39 5.44 -9.35
N LEU A 66 11.49 5.67 -10.31
CA LEU A 66 10.19 4.98 -10.37
C LEU A 66 10.33 3.44 -10.45
N GLU A 67 11.29 2.94 -11.22
CA GLU A 67 11.55 1.50 -11.33
C GLU A 67 12.02 0.90 -9.99
N ASN A 68 12.81 1.64 -9.22
CA ASN A 68 13.24 1.21 -7.88
C ASN A 68 12.07 1.22 -6.90
N VAL A 69 11.19 2.22 -6.97
CA VAL A 69 9.96 2.28 -6.17
C VAL A 69 9.07 1.07 -6.46
N ILE A 70 8.84 0.74 -7.74
CA ILE A 70 8.04 -0.43 -8.15
C ILE A 70 8.71 -1.71 -7.64
N ALA A 71 10.03 -1.86 -7.85
CA ALA A 71 10.78 -3.02 -7.39
C ALA A 71 10.78 -3.16 -5.85
N ARG A 72 10.76 -2.05 -5.10
CA ARG A 72 10.60 -2.04 -3.64
C ARG A 72 9.24 -2.57 -3.22
N HIS A 73 8.15 -2.08 -3.83
CA HIS A 73 6.81 -2.57 -3.53
C HIS A 73 6.67 -4.07 -3.81
N HIS A 74 7.19 -4.53 -4.95
CA HIS A 74 7.21 -5.95 -5.29
C HIS A 74 7.96 -6.78 -4.23
N ARG A 75 9.16 -6.34 -3.82
CA ARG A 75 9.97 -7.02 -2.80
C ARG A 75 9.28 -7.04 -1.43
N LEU A 76 8.65 -5.94 -1.01
CA LEU A 76 7.88 -5.89 0.25
C LEU A 76 6.71 -6.86 0.21
N ALA A 77 5.99 -6.91 -0.92
CA ALA A 77 4.84 -7.76 -1.09
C ALA A 77 5.21 -9.25 -1.11
N GLU A 78 6.30 -9.63 -1.76
CA GLU A 78 6.83 -11.02 -1.72
C GLU A 78 7.25 -11.43 -0.30
N GLY A 79 7.91 -10.55 0.46
CA GLY A 79 8.21 -10.83 1.87
C GLY A 79 6.94 -10.98 2.73
N ALA A 80 5.92 -10.15 2.51
CA ALA A 80 4.62 -10.30 3.17
C ALA A 80 3.94 -11.63 2.80
N ARG A 81 4.02 -12.06 1.53
CA ARG A 81 3.50 -13.37 1.08
C ARG A 81 4.29 -14.53 1.69
N ALA A 82 5.61 -14.41 1.79
CA ALA A 82 6.46 -15.39 2.46
C ALA A 82 6.10 -15.53 3.96
N ALA A 83 5.77 -14.43 4.63
CA ALA A 83 5.24 -14.50 6.00
C ALA A 83 3.93 -15.27 6.10
N VAL A 84 2.98 -15.00 5.20
CA VAL A 84 1.71 -15.74 5.16
C VAL A 84 1.92 -17.24 4.92
N GLN A 85 2.87 -17.61 4.05
CA GLN A 85 3.27 -19.00 3.87
C GLN A 85 3.84 -19.61 5.16
N GLY A 86 4.69 -18.86 5.88
CA GLY A 86 5.23 -19.29 7.18
C GLY A 86 4.15 -19.54 8.23
N TRP A 87 3.07 -18.75 8.21
CA TRP A 87 1.90 -18.95 9.07
C TRP A 87 1.02 -20.14 8.66
N GLY A 88 1.19 -20.69 7.45
CA GLY A 88 0.31 -21.71 6.92
C GLY A 88 -1.13 -21.22 6.66
N LEU A 89 -1.33 -19.90 6.53
CA LEU A 89 -2.64 -19.31 6.29
C LEU A 89 -2.92 -19.10 4.79
N PRO A 90 -4.17 -19.22 4.34
CA PRO A 90 -4.50 -18.97 2.95
C PRO A 90 -4.65 -17.47 2.66
N LEU A 91 -4.29 -17.07 1.44
CA LEU A 91 -4.63 -15.75 0.91
C LEU A 91 -6.08 -15.69 0.41
N VAL A 92 -6.63 -14.48 0.34
CA VAL A 92 -7.91 -14.26 -0.37
C VAL A 92 -7.71 -14.42 -1.88
N CYS A 93 -6.61 -13.91 -2.43
CA CYS A 93 -6.25 -14.10 -3.83
C CYS A 93 -6.02 -15.59 -4.12
N GLN A 94 -6.74 -16.11 -5.12
CA GLN A 94 -6.72 -17.55 -5.46
C GLN A 94 -5.67 -17.90 -6.52
N ASP A 95 -5.28 -16.95 -7.36
CA ASP A 95 -4.31 -17.15 -8.43
C ASP A 95 -3.16 -16.14 -8.28
N PRO A 96 -1.91 -16.60 -8.14
CA PRO A 96 -0.75 -15.75 -7.93
C PRO A 96 -0.58 -14.62 -8.97
N ARG A 97 -1.09 -14.77 -10.20
CA ARG A 97 -0.99 -13.74 -11.24
C ARG A 97 -1.74 -12.45 -10.89
N TRP A 98 -2.70 -12.53 -9.97
CA TRP A 98 -3.52 -11.40 -9.51
C TRP A 98 -3.10 -10.88 -8.14
N ASN A 99 -1.95 -11.34 -7.62
CA ASN A 99 -1.40 -10.81 -6.39
C ASN A 99 -1.15 -9.31 -6.50
N SER A 100 -1.48 -8.59 -5.43
CA SER A 100 -1.22 -7.17 -5.31
C SER A 100 0.13 -6.92 -4.63
N ASP A 101 0.86 -5.95 -5.17
CA ASP A 101 2.12 -5.47 -4.58
C ASP A 101 1.94 -4.26 -3.66
N THR A 102 0.70 -3.99 -3.24
CA THR A 102 0.38 -2.88 -2.31
C THR A 102 -0.34 -3.33 -1.04
N LEU A 103 -0.91 -4.55 -1.06
CA LEU A 103 -1.75 -5.07 0.00
C LEU A 103 -1.76 -6.60 -0.04
N THR A 104 -1.60 -7.25 1.11
CA THR A 104 -1.83 -8.69 1.28
C THR A 104 -3.10 -8.91 2.09
N VAL A 105 -3.99 -9.77 1.62
CA VAL A 105 -5.27 -10.10 2.28
C VAL A 105 -5.24 -11.55 2.74
N ILE A 106 -5.32 -11.76 4.05
CA ILE A 106 -5.09 -13.05 4.73
C ILE A 106 -6.43 -13.55 5.27
N LYS A 107 -6.80 -14.79 4.92
CA LYS A 107 -7.98 -15.46 5.47
C LYS A 107 -7.67 -16.04 6.84
N THR A 108 -8.59 -15.89 7.76
CA THR A 108 -8.53 -16.57 9.06
C THR A 108 -9.11 -17.99 8.95
N PRO A 109 -8.75 -18.91 9.85
CA PRO A 109 -9.40 -20.22 9.93
C PRO A 109 -10.90 -20.10 10.13
N GLU A 110 -11.64 -21.13 9.70
CA GLU A 110 -13.09 -21.18 9.90
C GLU A 110 -13.45 -21.05 11.39
N GLY A 111 -14.47 -20.25 11.68
CA GLY A 111 -14.91 -19.96 13.05
C GLY A 111 -14.10 -18.89 13.80
N VAL A 112 -13.00 -18.39 13.24
CA VAL A 112 -12.21 -17.31 13.87
C VAL A 112 -12.52 -15.95 13.22
N ASP A 113 -13.07 -15.03 14.01
CA ASP A 113 -13.38 -13.66 13.56
C ASP A 113 -12.09 -12.83 13.36
N SER A 114 -11.79 -12.50 12.10
CA SER A 114 -10.64 -11.67 11.73
C SER A 114 -10.66 -10.26 12.33
N ASN A 115 -11.82 -9.75 12.73
CA ASN A 115 -11.92 -8.43 13.36
C ASN A 115 -11.29 -8.41 14.76
N LEU A 116 -11.20 -9.57 15.44
CA LEU A 116 -10.47 -9.68 16.70
C LEU A 116 -8.98 -9.46 16.51
N VAL A 117 -8.39 -9.96 15.41
CA VAL A 117 -6.98 -9.69 15.06
C VAL A 117 -6.73 -8.19 14.95
N VAL A 118 -7.58 -7.49 14.18
CA VAL A 118 -7.44 -6.03 13.98
C VAL A 118 -7.65 -5.27 15.29
N LYS A 119 -8.62 -5.69 16.11
CA LYS A 119 -8.89 -5.08 17.42
C LYS A 119 -7.72 -5.27 18.39
N ASN A 120 -7.15 -6.47 18.45
CA ASN A 120 -5.99 -6.77 19.31
C ASN A 120 -4.76 -5.99 18.84
N ALA A 121 -4.50 -5.95 17.54
CA ALA A 121 -3.42 -5.15 16.93
C ALA A 121 -3.49 -3.68 17.35
N TRP A 122 -4.68 -3.07 17.25
CA TRP A 122 -4.88 -1.68 17.66
C TRP A 122 -4.74 -1.49 19.17
N ALA A 123 -5.46 -2.28 19.96
CA ALA A 123 -5.59 -2.05 21.40
C ALA A 123 -4.34 -2.38 22.20
N LYS A 124 -3.52 -3.35 21.76
CA LYS A 124 -2.35 -3.82 22.50
C LYS A 124 -1.02 -3.41 21.87
N TYR A 125 -0.96 -3.28 20.55
CA TYR A 125 0.31 -3.15 19.81
C TYR A 125 0.45 -1.85 19.04
N ASN A 126 -0.51 -0.91 19.17
CA ASN A 126 -0.53 0.35 18.43
C ASN A 126 -0.35 0.13 16.91
N LEU A 127 -0.92 -0.96 16.39
CA LEU A 127 -0.78 -1.40 15.02
C LEU A 127 -2.13 -1.30 14.31
N SER A 128 -2.17 -0.56 13.20
CA SER A 128 -3.35 -0.48 12.34
C SER A 128 -3.29 -1.55 11.26
N LEU A 129 -4.25 -2.50 11.31
CA LEU A 129 -4.50 -3.48 10.26
C LEU A 129 -5.83 -3.17 9.57
N GLY A 130 -5.99 -3.61 8.31
CA GLY A 130 -7.25 -3.43 7.59
C GLY A 130 -8.23 -4.55 7.90
N VAL A 131 -9.47 -4.21 8.26
CA VAL A 131 -10.57 -5.18 8.33
C VAL A 131 -10.96 -5.69 6.94
N GLY A 132 -11.53 -6.89 6.87
CA GLY A 132 -12.28 -7.34 5.71
C GLY A 132 -13.51 -6.46 5.47
N LEU A 133 -13.84 -6.19 4.22
CA LEU A 133 -14.99 -5.36 3.84
C LEU A 133 -16.04 -6.22 3.13
N PHE A 134 -17.32 -5.87 3.32
CA PHE A 134 -18.45 -6.55 2.69
C PHE A 134 -18.40 -8.08 2.89
N GLN A 135 -18.32 -8.86 1.81
CA GLN A 135 -18.41 -10.33 1.82
C GLN A 135 -17.29 -11.04 2.61
N ILE A 136 -16.16 -10.38 2.82
CA ILE A 136 -15.01 -10.92 3.56
C ILE A 136 -14.89 -10.35 4.98
N ASN A 137 -15.85 -9.54 5.44
CA ASN A 137 -15.89 -9.06 6.81
C ASN A 137 -15.92 -10.23 7.81
N GLY A 138 -15.06 -10.18 8.82
CA GLY A 138 -14.87 -11.23 9.83
C GLY A 138 -14.18 -12.51 9.35
N LYS A 139 -13.84 -12.60 8.06
CA LYS A 139 -13.20 -13.80 7.44
C LYS A 139 -11.76 -13.56 7.01
N ALA A 140 -11.35 -12.30 6.91
CA ALA A 140 -10.03 -11.92 6.44
C ALA A 140 -9.63 -10.55 6.98
N PHE A 141 -8.33 -10.36 7.18
CA PHE A 141 -7.73 -9.07 7.49
C PHE A 141 -6.67 -8.71 6.45
N ARG A 142 -6.16 -7.47 6.51
CA ARG A 142 -5.30 -6.90 5.48
C ARG A 142 -4.05 -6.27 6.09
N ILE A 143 -2.90 -6.52 5.47
CA ILE A 143 -1.63 -5.87 5.75
C ILE A 143 -1.28 -5.02 4.52
N GLY A 144 -1.27 -3.69 4.68
CA GLY A 144 -0.88 -2.76 3.62
C GLY A 144 0.63 -2.54 3.61
N HIS A 145 1.23 -2.49 2.42
CA HIS A 145 2.66 -2.35 2.22
C HIS A 145 2.97 -1.44 1.02
N LEU A 146 2.39 -0.24 1.06
CA LEU A 146 2.50 0.76 0.00
C LEU A 146 2.99 2.12 0.52
N GLY A 147 3.57 2.90 -0.39
CA GLY A 147 4.03 4.26 -0.14
C GLY A 147 5.50 4.31 0.30
N ASN A 148 5.81 5.20 1.25
CA ASN A 148 7.15 5.35 1.81
C ASN A 148 7.32 4.41 3.00
N MET A 149 7.69 3.16 2.71
CA MET A 149 7.83 2.07 3.67
C MET A 149 9.03 1.21 3.28
N ASP A 150 9.75 0.70 4.28
CA ASP A 150 10.88 -0.23 4.14
C ASP A 150 10.58 -1.60 4.78
N GLU A 151 11.55 -2.52 4.65
CA GLU A 151 11.46 -3.89 5.13
C GLU A 151 11.33 -3.98 6.65
N LEU A 152 11.97 -3.08 7.40
CA LEU A 152 11.95 -3.12 8.88
C LEU A 152 10.62 -2.59 9.44
N MET A 153 10.04 -1.58 8.78
CA MET A 153 8.68 -1.12 9.08
C MET A 153 7.67 -2.25 8.88
N LEU A 154 7.74 -2.95 7.75
CA LEU A 154 6.84 -4.07 7.46
C LEU A 154 7.11 -5.28 8.35
N ALA A 155 8.37 -5.60 8.66
CA ALA A 155 8.75 -6.61 9.64
C ALA A 155 8.11 -6.38 11.02
N SER A 156 8.07 -5.12 11.45
CA SER A 156 7.42 -4.74 12.71
C SER A 156 5.91 -4.99 12.66
N ALA A 157 5.26 -4.65 11.53
CA ALA A 157 3.84 -4.93 11.33
C ALA A 157 3.53 -6.43 11.27
N ILE A 158 4.38 -7.23 10.63
CA ILE A 158 4.25 -8.70 10.56
C ILE A 158 4.39 -9.31 11.96
N SER A 159 5.40 -8.91 12.72
CA SER A 159 5.58 -9.36 14.11
C SER A 159 4.39 -8.99 15.00
N GLY A 160 3.86 -7.76 14.86
CA GLY A 160 2.66 -7.33 15.56
C GLY A 160 1.40 -8.10 15.14
N ALA A 161 1.28 -8.46 13.86
CA ALA A 161 0.20 -9.30 13.37
C ALA A 161 0.28 -10.73 13.94
N GLU A 162 1.48 -11.31 14.10
CA GLU A 162 1.64 -12.61 14.74
C GLU A 162 1.09 -12.62 16.17
N MET A 163 1.49 -11.65 16.98
CA MET A 163 0.99 -11.52 18.35
C MET A 163 -0.53 -11.31 18.38
N ALA A 164 -1.06 -10.46 17.51
CA ALA A 164 -2.50 -10.19 17.42
C ALA A 164 -3.32 -11.40 16.96
N MET A 165 -2.78 -12.23 16.07
CA MET A 165 -3.40 -13.47 15.60
C MET A 165 -3.47 -14.52 16.71
N VAL A 166 -2.38 -14.72 17.47
CA VAL A 166 -2.37 -15.63 18.62
C VAL A 166 -3.37 -15.20 19.68
N ASP A 167 -3.42 -13.89 19.99
CA ASP A 167 -4.42 -13.33 20.90
C ASP A 167 -5.87 -13.51 20.42
N ALA A 168 -6.09 -13.62 19.11
CA ALA A 168 -7.39 -13.90 18.51
C ALA A 168 -7.72 -15.41 18.42
N GLY A 169 -6.85 -16.27 18.94
CA GLY A 169 -7.03 -17.72 18.94
C GLY A 169 -6.64 -18.41 17.64
N ILE A 170 -5.90 -17.74 16.75
CA ILE A 170 -5.37 -18.36 15.53
C ILE A 170 -4.11 -19.14 15.88
N PRO A 171 -4.04 -20.47 15.62
CA PRO A 171 -2.98 -21.33 16.10
C PRO A 171 -1.73 -21.28 15.21
N ILE A 172 -1.14 -20.09 15.03
CA ILE A 172 0.16 -19.93 14.37
C ILE A 172 1.30 -20.07 15.38
N THR A 173 2.49 -20.44 14.89
CA THR A 173 3.72 -20.36 15.69
C THR A 173 4.31 -18.96 15.59
N ILE A 174 4.51 -18.27 16.73
CA ILE A 174 5.19 -16.96 16.75
C ILE A 174 6.60 -17.13 16.16
N GLY A 175 7.00 -16.18 15.31
CA GLY A 175 8.27 -16.21 14.58
C GLY A 175 8.19 -16.89 13.21
N SER A 176 7.16 -17.68 12.93
CA SER A 176 7.11 -18.53 11.72
C SER A 176 6.99 -17.73 10.43
N GLY A 177 6.22 -16.65 10.41
CA GLY A 177 6.08 -15.81 9.22
C GLY A 177 7.18 -14.76 9.12
N ILE A 178 7.48 -14.07 10.23
CA ILE A 178 8.52 -13.03 10.21
C ILE A 178 9.88 -13.60 9.79
N SER A 179 10.25 -14.80 10.24
CA SER A 179 11.49 -15.46 9.80
C SER A 179 11.54 -15.63 8.27
N LYS A 180 10.44 -16.06 7.64
CA LYS A 180 10.35 -16.21 6.18
C LYS A 180 10.44 -14.88 5.44
N ALA A 181 9.81 -13.84 5.95
CA ALA A 181 9.92 -12.50 5.38
C ALA A 181 11.37 -11.96 5.47
N LEU A 182 12.01 -12.11 6.64
CA LEU A 182 13.39 -11.69 6.85
C LEU A 182 14.38 -12.48 5.98
N GLU A 183 14.22 -13.81 5.87
CA GLU A 183 15.02 -14.64 4.96
C GLU A 183 14.91 -14.17 3.50
N TYR A 184 13.72 -13.77 3.07
CA TYR A 184 13.49 -13.24 1.73
C TYR A 184 14.14 -11.87 1.54
N TRP A 185 13.90 -10.93 2.46
CA TRP A 185 14.45 -9.57 2.37
C TRP A 185 15.95 -9.52 2.52
N GLN A 186 16.54 -10.33 3.40
CA GLN A 186 17.99 -10.42 3.55
C GLN A 186 18.70 -10.77 2.22
N LYS A 187 18.05 -11.57 1.36
CA LYS A 187 18.60 -11.98 0.05
C LYS A 187 18.31 -10.98 -1.08
N THR A 188 17.27 -10.16 -0.94
CA THR A 188 16.71 -9.36 -2.04
C THR A 188 16.85 -7.85 -1.85
N SER A 189 17.10 -7.39 -0.62
CA SER A 189 17.35 -5.99 -0.33
C SER A 189 18.63 -5.51 -1.01
N LYS A 190 18.56 -4.31 -1.57
CA LYS A 190 19.69 -3.67 -2.25
C LYS A 190 20.39 -2.69 -1.33
N VAL A 191 21.67 -2.46 -1.59
CA VAL A 191 22.41 -1.35 -0.98
C VAL A 191 21.71 -0.05 -1.35
N ILE A 192 21.57 0.85 -0.37
CA ILE A 192 20.99 2.17 -0.61
C ILE A 192 21.99 2.94 -1.49
N PRO A 193 21.62 3.39 -2.71
CA PRO A 193 22.57 3.99 -3.66
C PRO A 193 23.38 5.17 -3.08
N THR A 194 22.74 5.99 -2.25
CA THR A 194 23.39 7.13 -1.57
C THR A 194 24.40 6.73 -0.48
N ARG A 195 24.56 5.43 -0.20
CA ARG A 195 25.41 4.87 0.86
C ARG A 195 26.34 3.76 0.38
N GLU A 196 26.48 3.57 -0.93
CA GLU A 196 27.34 2.50 -1.50
C GLU A 196 28.79 2.58 -1.01
N CYS A 197 29.30 3.79 -0.74
CA CYS A 197 30.64 4.02 -0.20
C CYS A 197 30.91 3.33 1.14
N VAL A 198 29.87 3.01 1.93
CA VAL A 198 30.00 2.36 3.24
C VAL A 198 30.48 0.91 3.11
N LEU A 199 30.21 0.25 1.99
CA LEU A 199 30.52 -1.18 1.77
C LEU A 199 31.73 -1.41 0.85
N GLN A 200 32.38 -0.35 0.38
CA GLN A 200 33.53 -0.41 -0.53
C GLN A 200 34.88 -0.28 0.19
N GLY A 201 34.91 -0.48 1.51
CA GLY A 201 36.10 -0.40 2.38
C GLY A 201 36.57 -1.75 2.88
#